data_AF-A0A367CE93-F1
#
_entry.id   AF-A0A367CE93-F1
#
_cell.length_a   1.000
_cell.length_b   1.000
_cell.length_c   1.000
_cell.angle_alpha   90.00
_cell.angle_beta   90.00
_cell.angle_gamma   90.00
#
_symmetry.space_group_name_H-M   'P 1'
#
loop_
_entity.id
_entity.type
_entity.pdbx_description
1 polymer ?
#
loop_
_entity_poly.entity_id
_entity_poly.type
_entity_poly.pdbx_seq_one_letter_code
_entity_poly.pdbx_strand_id
1 'polypeptide(L)'
;MEEMVSLGEMFILLKKRLLLIILTTVVGLAGALAVTHFFITPKFSASTELIVQSKNNSTVVNLQSDVHANVLLINTYKDMILGDVVLNAVNEKLLSERTYQATKSELTEMINVIQSADSQMFQIKVTTDDPEKSAAISNILATIFKEKATEVLDVSRVTVTSQAQSNAMPVSPNKKLNMVIGGLFGLALGIGIVFLLEILDKTVKDERFITETLALPILGTVNEMNSKELDKGRAVQVTNRTTENKEIKRVEYNKIKSKERLDEKEKHDYACFADQRSRSNGCDS
;
A
#
# COMPACT_ATOMS: atom_id res chain seq x y z
N MET A 1 -19.69 26.14 19.26
CA MET A 1 -18.28 26.04 18.86
C MET A 1 -18.17 24.83 17.97
N GLU A 2 -17.68 24.99 16.75
CA GLU A 2 -17.40 23.87 15.86
C GLU A 2 -16.24 23.09 16.48
N GLU A 3 -16.52 21.91 17.05
CA GLU A 3 -15.47 20.97 17.41
C GLU A 3 -14.79 20.54 16.11
N MET A 4 -13.70 21.23 15.76
CA MET A 4 -12.81 20.80 14.70
C MET A 4 -12.29 19.42 15.12
N VAL A 5 -12.85 18.37 14.51
CA VAL A 5 -12.39 16.99 14.66
C VAL A 5 -10.88 16.97 14.49
N SER A 6 -10.16 16.86 15.59
CA SER A 6 -8.71 16.89 15.58
C SER A 6 -8.21 15.65 14.83
N LEU A 7 -7.35 15.84 13.82
CA LEU A 7 -6.70 14.75 13.10
C LEU A 7 -6.00 13.77 14.05
N GLY A 8 -5.54 14.25 15.21
CA GLY A 8 -4.94 13.43 16.25
C GLY A 8 -5.93 12.46 16.92
N GLU A 9 -7.17 12.89 17.16
CA GLU A 9 -8.20 12.08 17.80
C GLU A 9 -8.63 10.92 16.89
N MET A 10 -8.75 11.18 15.58
CA MET A 10 -9.03 10.12 14.59
C MET A 10 -7.98 9.00 14.61
N PHE A 11 -6.70 9.33 14.81
CA PHE A 11 -5.63 8.33 14.86
C PHE A 11 -5.70 7.45 16.13
N ILE A 12 -6.15 8.02 17.25
CA ILE A 12 -6.35 7.30 18.50
C ILE A 12 -7.51 6.31 18.35
N LEU A 13 -8.59 6.71 17.69
CA LEU A 13 -9.74 5.85 17.39
C LEU A 13 -9.33 4.63 16.54
N LEU A 14 -8.52 4.85 15.49
CA LEU A 14 -8.02 3.78 14.64
C LEU A 14 -7.13 2.79 15.41
N LYS A 15 -6.23 3.29 16.28
CA LYS A 15 -5.37 2.42 17.11
C LYS A 15 -6.17 1.60 18.11
N LYS A 16 -7.19 2.19 18.74
CA LYS A 16 -8.04 1.54 19.74
C LYS A 16 -8.79 0.34 19.18
N ARG A 17 -9.18 0.39 17.90
CA ARG A 17 -9.91 -0.67 17.20
C ARG A 17 -9.10 -1.30 16.05
N LEU A 18 -7.77 -1.27 16.15
CA LEU A 18 -6.88 -1.80 15.11
C LEU A 18 -7.14 -3.29 14.81
N LEU A 19 -7.51 -4.07 15.82
CA LEU A 19 -7.85 -5.49 15.66
C LEU A 19 -9.04 -5.67 14.70
N LEU A 20 -10.05 -4.80 14.78
CA LEU A 20 -11.22 -4.86 13.90
C LEU A 20 -10.82 -4.57 12.44
N ILE A 21 -9.99 -3.54 12.22
CA ILE A 21 -9.50 -3.19 10.87
C ILE A 21 -8.66 -4.33 10.27
N ILE A 22 -7.81 -4.96 11.09
CA ILE A 22 -7.01 -6.12 10.65
C ILE A 22 -7.95 -7.28 10.29
N LEU A 23 -8.96 -7.57 11.12
CA LEU A 23 -9.92 -8.64 10.86
C LEU A 23 -10.67 -8.43 9.53
N THR A 24 -11.21 -7.24 9.28
CA THR A 24 -11.94 -6.96 8.02
C THR A 24 -11.01 -6.99 6.81
N THR A 25 -9.76 -6.57 6.96
CA THR A 25 -8.75 -6.67 5.89
C THR A 25 -8.42 -8.12 5.58
N VAL A 26 -8.24 -8.97 6.61
CA VAL A 26 -8.00 -10.41 6.44
C VAL A 26 -9.20 -11.09 5.76
N VAL A 27 -10.42 -10.75 6.17
CA VAL A 27 -11.65 -11.24 5.53
C VAL A 27 -11.73 -10.77 4.07
N GLY A 28 -11.38 -9.53 3.77
CA GLY A 28 -11.33 -9.00 2.40
C GLY A 28 -10.31 -9.75 1.52
N LEU A 29 -9.13 -10.04 2.05
CA LEU A 29 -8.11 -10.86 1.37
C LEU A 29 -8.59 -12.29 1.13
N ALA A 30 -9.17 -12.93 2.15
CA ALA A 30 -9.72 -14.28 2.04
C ALA A 30 -10.87 -14.35 1.01
N GLY A 31 -11.77 -13.36 1.04
CA GLY A 31 -12.85 -13.22 0.06
C GLY A 31 -12.33 -13.03 -1.36
N ALA A 32 -11.32 -12.17 -1.56
CA ALA A 32 -10.71 -11.97 -2.88
C ALA A 32 -10.05 -13.23 -3.42
N LEU A 33 -9.38 -14.01 -2.57
CA LEU A 33 -8.82 -15.31 -2.94
C LEU A 33 -9.91 -16.31 -3.31
N ALA A 34 -10.98 -16.40 -2.52
CA ALA A 34 -12.10 -17.29 -2.76
C ALA A 34 -12.80 -16.96 -4.09
N VAL A 35 -13.12 -15.69 -4.33
CA VAL A 35 -13.74 -15.23 -5.59
C VAL A 35 -12.81 -15.50 -6.78
N THR A 36 -11.53 -15.17 -6.65
CA THR A 36 -10.55 -15.36 -7.72
C THR A 36 -10.36 -16.84 -8.09
N HIS A 37 -10.39 -17.75 -7.10
CA HIS A 37 -10.16 -19.17 -7.36
C HIS A 37 -11.43 -19.94 -7.76
N PHE A 38 -12.58 -19.56 -7.22
CA PHE A 38 -13.82 -20.32 -7.40
C PHE A 38 -14.71 -19.77 -8.53
N PHE A 39 -14.69 -18.46 -8.78
CA PHE A 39 -15.60 -17.83 -9.75
C PHE A 39 -14.94 -17.39 -11.06
N ILE A 40 -13.63 -17.12 -11.07
CA ILE A 40 -12.94 -16.61 -12.28
C ILE A 40 -12.18 -17.73 -12.96
N THR A 41 -12.60 -18.08 -14.18
CA THR A 41 -11.91 -19.08 -15.01
C THR A 41 -10.52 -18.59 -15.43
N PRO A 42 -9.48 -19.45 -15.38
CA PRO A 42 -8.16 -19.08 -15.88
C PRO A 42 -8.24 -18.80 -17.38
N LYS A 43 -7.63 -17.70 -17.83
CA LYS A 43 -7.44 -17.43 -19.26
C LYS A 43 -5.98 -17.57 -19.61
N PHE A 44 -5.72 -18.23 -20.73
CA PHE A 44 -4.40 -18.43 -21.32
C PHE A 44 -4.27 -17.55 -22.55
N SER A 45 -3.05 -17.18 -22.90
CA SER A 45 -2.82 -16.45 -24.13
C SER A 45 -1.64 -16.99 -24.90
N ALA A 46 -1.78 -16.99 -26.21
CA ALA A 46 -0.71 -17.31 -27.14
C ALA A 46 -0.55 -16.18 -28.17
N SER A 47 0.69 -15.96 -28.58
CA SER A 47 1.05 -14.81 -29.40
C SER A 47 1.82 -15.26 -30.64
N THR A 48 1.41 -14.77 -31.80
CA THR A 48 2.15 -14.91 -33.07
C THR A 48 2.70 -13.56 -33.49
N GLU A 49 3.95 -13.52 -33.96
CA GLU A 49 4.64 -12.29 -34.33
C GLU A 49 4.81 -12.20 -35.85
N LEU A 50 4.43 -11.08 -36.43
CA LEU A 50 4.45 -10.86 -37.88
C LEU A 50 5.10 -9.52 -38.24
N ILE A 51 5.81 -9.55 -39.37
CA ILE A 51 6.32 -8.35 -40.06
C ILE A 51 5.66 -8.27 -41.43
N VAL A 52 5.18 -7.08 -41.79
CA VAL A 52 4.64 -6.77 -43.11
C VAL A 52 5.59 -5.84 -43.84
N GLN A 53 6.00 -6.22 -45.04
CA GLN A 53 6.82 -5.41 -45.94
C GLN A 53 5.98 -4.94 -47.13
N SER A 54 5.84 -3.62 -47.30
CA SER A 54 5.17 -3.02 -48.46
C SER A 54 6.02 -3.16 -49.72
N LYS A 55 5.36 -3.20 -50.89
CA LYS A 55 5.98 -3.30 -52.21
C LYS A 55 6.30 -1.90 -52.73
N ASN A 56 7.50 -1.42 -52.44
CA ASN A 56 7.95 -0.12 -52.95
C ASN A 56 8.51 -0.30 -54.37
N ASN A 57 7.74 0.08 -55.38
CA ASN A 57 8.17 0.05 -56.79
C ASN A 57 8.65 1.43 -57.30
N SER A 58 9.20 2.25 -56.41
CA SER A 58 9.61 3.61 -56.72
C SER A 58 11.13 3.69 -56.76
N THR A 59 11.68 3.86 -57.96
CA THR A 59 13.09 4.15 -58.27
C THR A 59 13.58 5.50 -57.69
N VAL A 60 12.82 6.12 -56.78
CA VAL A 60 13.12 7.42 -56.18
C VAL A 60 13.06 7.27 -54.66
N VAL A 61 14.23 7.26 -54.07
CA VAL A 61 14.47 7.04 -52.64
C VAL A 61 14.24 8.36 -51.90
N ASN A 62 13.11 8.48 -51.19
CA ASN A 62 12.86 9.54 -50.21
C ASN A 62 12.64 8.90 -48.82
N LEU A 63 13.72 8.35 -48.24
CA LEU A 63 13.69 7.49 -47.04
C LEU A 63 13.00 8.09 -45.80
N GLN A 64 12.91 9.41 -45.69
CA GLN A 64 12.45 10.06 -44.46
C GLN A 64 10.92 10.08 -44.30
N SER A 65 10.16 10.11 -45.40
CA SER A 65 8.68 10.15 -45.37
C SER A 65 8.05 8.75 -45.36
N ASP A 66 8.73 7.76 -45.94
CA ASP A 66 8.23 6.40 -46.08
C ASP A 66 8.24 5.61 -44.77
N VAL A 67 9.20 5.86 -43.87
CA VAL A 67 9.25 5.15 -42.57
C VAL A 67 8.06 5.56 -41.69
N HIS A 68 7.65 6.83 -41.70
CA HIS A 68 6.51 7.31 -40.90
C HIS A 68 5.16 6.88 -41.51
N ALA A 69 5.04 6.85 -42.84
CA ALA A 69 3.86 6.32 -43.53
C ALA A 69 3.68 4.81 -43.28
N ASN A 70 4.78 4.03 -43.25
CA ASN A 70 4.71 2.59 -42.98
C ASN A 70 4.33 2.24 -41.54
N VAL A 71 4.66 3.09 -40.55
CA VAL A 71 4.21 2.89 -39.16
C VAL A 71 2.71 3.20 -39.00
N LEU A 72 2.14 4.10 -39.82
CA LEU A 72 0.71 4.43 -39.81
C LEU A 72 -0.17 3.30 -40.38
N LEU A 73 0.36 2.47 -41.28
CA LEU A 73 -0.37 1.34 -41.91
C LEU A 73 -0.71 0.21 -40.92
N ILE A 74 -0.11 0.22 -39.74
CA ILE A 74 -0.38 -0.79 -38.71
C ILE A 74 -1.84 -0.76 -38.22
N ASN A 75 -2.45 0.43 -38.14
CA ASN A 75 -3.85 0.57 -37.73
C ASN A 75 -4.74 -0.01 -38.82
N THR A 76 -4.39 0.21 -40.09
CA THR A 76 -5.05 -0.44 -41.23
C THR A 76 -4.92 -1.96 -41.17
N TYR A 77 -3.75 -2.49 -40.81
CA TYR A 77 -3.56 -3.94 -40.64
C TYR A 77 -4.35 -4.49 -39.45
N LYS A 78 -4.41 -3.76 -38.33
CA LYS A 78 -5.23 -4.10 -37.17
C LYS A 78 -6.71 -4.14 -37.54
N ASP A 79 -7.21 -3.13 -38.23
CA ASP A 79 -8.60 -3.07 -38.70
C ASP A 79 -8.90 -4.18 -39.70
N MET A 80 -7.93 -4.56 -40.53
CA MET A 80 -8.07 -5.70 -41.45
C MET A 80 -8.11 -7.03 -40.70
N ILE A 81 -7.23 -7.25 -39.72
CA ILE A 81 -7.20 -8.48 -38.90
C ILE A 81 -8.51 -8.66 -38.15
N LEU A 82 -9.06 -7.57 -37.61
CA LEU A 82 -10.34 -7.55 -36.91
C LEU A 82 -11.54 -7.38 -37.85
N GLY A 83 -11.29 -7.26 -39.16
CA GLY A 83 -12.28 -7.05 -40.18
C GLY A 83 -12.97 -8.35 -40.61
N ASP A 84 -14.15 -8.18 -41.19
CA ASP A 84 -15.06 -9.28 -41.57
C ASP A 84 -14.41 -10.27 -42.52
N VAL A 85 -13.60 -9.79 -43.47
CA VAL A 85 -12.95 -10.63 -44.49
C VAL A 85 -12.01 -11.64 -43.84
N VAL A 86 -11.21 -11.22 -42.85
CA VAL A 86 -10.25 -12.10 -42.18
C VAL A 86 -10.95 -12.96 -41.14
N LEU A 87 -11.81 -12.37 -40.29
CA LEU A 87 -12.48 -13.11 -39.22
C LEU A 87 -13.44 -14.18 -39.74
N ASN A 88 -14.16 -13.93 -40.85
CA ASN A 88 -15.03 -14.94 -41.43
C ASN A 88 -14.22 -16.11 -42.01
N ALA A 89 -13.14 -15.83 -42.72
CA ALA A 89 -12.25 -16.86 -43.25
C ALA A 89 -11.60 -17.69 -42.12
N VAL A 90 -11.22 -17.04 -41.02
CA VAL A 90 -10.71 -17.72 -39.81
C VAL A 90 -11.77 -18.61 -39.20
N ASN A 91 -12.99 -18.12 -39.05
CA ASN A 91 -14.07 -18.93 -38.51
C ASN A 91 -14.37 -20.15 -39.40
N GLU A 92 -14.44 -19.98 -40.72
CA GLU A 92 -14.62 -21.09 -41.66
C GLU A 92 -13.50 -22.13 -41.54
N LYS A 93 -12.24 -21.70 -41.41
CA LYS A 93 -11.10 -22.59 -41.20
C LYS A 93 -11.21 -23.35 -39.88
N LEU A 94 -11.51 -22.65 -38.78
CA LEU A 94 -11.67 -23.24 -37.44
C LEU A 94 -12.81 -24.28 -37.40
N LEU A 95 -13.91 -24.00 -38.10
CA LEU A 95 -15.02 -24.95 -38.27
C LEU A 95 -14.58 -26.19 -39.07
N SER A 96 -13.82 -25.99 -40.15
CA SER A 96 -13.35 -27.09 -41.00
C SER A 96 -12.39 -28.04 -40.27
N GLU A 97 -11.52 -27.49 -39.41
CA GLU A 97 -10.52 -28.25 -38.66
C GLU A 97 -11.08 -28.83 -37.34
N ARG A 98 -12.36 -28.58 -37.02
CA ARG A 98 -13.03 -28.98 -35.76
C ARG A 98 -12.30 -28.47 -34.50
N THR A 99 -11.45 -27.46 -34.64
CA THR A 99 -10.60 -26.94 -33.57
C THR A 99 -11.41 -26.11 -32.58
N TYR A 100 -12.31 -25.25 -33.09
CA TYR A 100 -13.10 -24.34 -32.27
C TYR A 100 -14.32 -23.82 -33.04
N GLN A 101 -15.42 -23.58 -32.34
CA GLN A 101 -16.60 -22.89 -32.90
C GLN A 101 -16.77 -21.61 -32.10
N ALA A 102 -16.59 -20.47 -32.76
CA ALA A 102 -16.83 -19.18 -32.14
C ALA A 102 -17.63 -18.28 -33.06
N THR A 103 -18.39 -17.39 -32.45
CA THR A 103 -19.02 -16.29 -33.15
C THR A 103 -17.96 -15.22 -33.45
N LYS A 104 -18.15 -14.45 -34.52
CA LYS A 104 -17.30 -13.29 -34.84
C LYS A 104 -17.05 -12.38 -33.62
N SER A 105 -18.09 -12.07 -32.84
CA SER A 105 -17.97 -11.24 -31.63
C SER A 105 -17.00 -11.83 -30.62
N GLU A 106 -17.08 -13.15 -30.39
CA GLU A 106 -16.18 -13.84 -29.47
C GLU A 106 -14.75 -13.81 -29.97
N LEU A 107 -14.53 -14.01 -31.28
CA LEU A 107 -13.22 -13.90 -31.92
C LEU A 107 -12.64 -12.48 -31.74
N THR A 108 -13.43 -11.44 -31.99
CA THR A 108 -12.99 -10.04 -31.83
C THR A 108 -12.62 -9.73 -30.38
N GLU A 109 -13.35 -10.26 -29.39
CA GLU A 109 -13.04 -10.04 -27.96
C GLU A 109 -11.78 -10.78 -27.49
N MET A 110 -11.49 -11.95 -28.05
CA MET A 110 -10.32 -12.74 -27.65
C MET A 110 -9.03 -12.33 -28.38
N ILE A 111 -9.13 -11.65 -29.53
CA ILE A 111 -7.98 -11.21 -30.34
C ILE A 111 -7.58 -9.80 -29.92
N ASN A 112 -6.31 -9.64 -29.55
CA ASN A 112 -5.70 -8.34 -29.33
C ASN A 112 -4.44 -8.20 -30.19
N VAL A 113 -4.38 -7.15 -30.99
CA VAL A 113 -3.19 -6.82 -31.81
C VAL A 113 -2.35 -5.81 -31.03
N ILE A 114 -1.17 -6.26 -30.60
CA ILE A 114 -0.19 -5.46 -29.85
C ILE A 114 0.87 -4.95 -30.81
N GLN A 115 1.11 -3.64 -30.77
CA GLN A 115 2.16 -2.98 -31.53
C GLN A 115 3.16 -2.32 -30.58
N SER A 116 4.44 -2.38 -30.91
CA SER A 116 5.47 -1.53 -30.32
C SER A 116 5.60 -0.23 -31.11
N ALA A 117 5.64 0.92 -30.43
CA ALA A 117 5.88 2.22 -31.06
C ALA A 117 7.16 2.15 -31.92
N ASP A 118 7.08 2.70 -33.14
CA ASP A 118 8.17 2.70 -34.13
C ASP A 118 8.60 1.32 -34.66
N SER A 119 7.77 0.29 -34.47
CA SER A 119 8.01 -1.04 -35.03
C SER A 119 7.03 -1.40 -36.14
N GLN A 120 7.56 -2.05 -37.18
CA GLN A 120 6.78 -2.74 -38.22
C GLN A 120 6.40 -4.17 -37.79
N MET A 121 6.89 -4.62 -36.63
CA MET A 121 6.47 -5.86 -36.00
C MET A 121 5.19 -5.62 -35.22
N PHE A 122 4.22 -6.51 -35.39
CA PHE A 122 3.09 -6.60 -34.47
C PHE A 122 2.89 -8.04 -34.00
N GLN A 123 2.29 -8.13 -32.83
CA GLN A 123 1.97 -9.38 -32.18
C GLN A 123 0.46 -9.57 -32.14
N ILE A 124 -0.01 -10.70 -32.65
CA ILE A 124 -1.40 -11.13 -32.54
C ILE A 124 -1.51 -12.00 -31.29
N LYS A 125 -2.05 -11.43 -30.22
CA LYS A 125 -2.29 -12.12 -28.95
C LYS A 125 -3.74 -12.61 -28.90
N VAL A 126 -3.92 -13.93 -28.82
CA VAL A 126 -5.23 -14.55 -28.64
C VAL A 126 -5.34 -15.03 -27.20
N THR A 127 -6.48 -14.80 -26.56
CA THR A 127 -6.73 -15.17 -25.15
C THR A 127 -7.97 -16.05 -25.01
N THR A 128 -7.80 -17.32 -24.65
CA THR A 128 -8.90 -18.31 -24.49
C THR A 128 -8.84 -19.03 -23.14
N ASP A 129 -9.82 -19.90 -22.89
CA ASP A 129 -9.92 -20.80 -21.74
C ASP A 129 -8.90 -21.96 -21.78
N ASP A 130 -8.40 -22.28 -22.97
CA ASP A 130 -7.48 -23.38 -23.23
C ASP A 130 -6.19 -22.88 -23.92
N PRO A 131 -4.99 -23.27 -23.44
CA PRO A 131 -3.73 -22.83 -24.02
C PRO A 131 -3.48 -23.37 -25.45
N GLU A 132 -3.99 -24.55 -25.79
CA GLU A 132 -3.87 -25.11 -27.14
C GLU A 132 -4.77 -24.37 -28.14
N LYS A 133 -6.01 -24.06 -27.74
CA LYS A 133 -6.92 -23.25 -28.56
C LYS A 133 -6.33 -21.88 -28.85
N SER A 134 -5.74 -21.22 -27.85
CA SER A 134 -5.07 -19.93 -28.03
C SER A 134 -3.98 -20.00 -29.10
N ALA A 135 -3.13 -21.03 -29.03
CA ALA A 135 -2.04 -21.21 -29.98
C ALA A 135 -2.54 -21.53 -31.39
N ALA A 136 -3.50 -22.45 -31.51
CA ALA A 136 -4.07 -22.84 -32.80
C ALA A 136 -4.73 -21.64 -33.49
N ILE A 137 -5.58 -20.89 -32.78
CA ILE A 137 -6.29 -19.76 -33.39
C ILE A 137 -5.32 -18.64 -33.77
N SER A 138 -4.30 -18.35 -32.95
CA SER A 138 -3.28 -17.34 -33.27
C SER A 138 -2.49 -17.71 -34.55
N ASN A 139 -2.08 -18.98 -34.70
CA ASN A 139 -1.37 -19.46 -35.87
C ASN A 139 -2.24 -19.48 -37.14
N ILE A 140 -3.50 -19.91 -37.03
CA ILE A 140 -4.47 -19.90 -38.13
C ILE A 140 -4.73 -18.46 -38.59
N LEU A 141 -4.97 -17.55 -37.64
CA LEU A 141 -5.19 -16.14 -37.94
C LEU A 141 -3.99 -15.51 -38.66
N ALA A 142 -2.77 -15.81 -38.21
CA ALA A 142 -1.56 -15.34 -38.88
C ALA A 142 -1.42 -15.86 -40.32
N THR A 143 -1.80 -17.11 -40.56
CA THR A 143 -1.75 -17.74 -41.88
C THR A 143 -2.76 -17.11 -42.83
N ILE A 144 -4.01 -16.97 -42.39
CA ILE A 144 -5.09 -16.38 -43.20
C ILE A 144 -4.84 -14.90 -43.45
N PHE A 145 -4.34 -14.18 -42.44
CA PHE A 145 -3.95 -12.79 -42.63
C PHE A 145 -2.83 -12.66 -43.66
N LYS A 146 -1.80 -13.51 -43.61
CA LYS A 146 -0.73 -13.52 -44.62
C LYS A 146 -1.30 -13.72 -46.04
N GLU A 147 -2.21 -14.67 -46.23
CA GLU A 147 -2.84 -14.93 -47.53
C GLU A 147 -3.67 -13.73 -48.01
N LYS A 148 -4.55 -13.20 -47.15
CA LYS A 148 -5.47 -12.11 -47.51
C LYS A 148 -4.78 -10.76 -47.65
N ALA A 149 -3.75 -10.48 -46.85
CA ALA A 149 -2.98 -9.26 -46.97
C ALA A 149 -2.24 -9.21 -48.32
N THR A 150 -1.61 -10.32 -48.74
CA THR A 150 -0.94 -10.40 -50.05
C THR A 150 -1.94 -10.27 -51.21
N GLU A 151 -3.16 -10.80 -51.07
CA GLU A 151 -4.21 -10.70 -52.10
C GLU A 151 -4.81 -9.28 -52.22
N VAL A 152 -5.14 -8.64 -51.09
CA VAL A 152 -5.95 -7.42 -51.06
C VAL A 152 -5.10 -6.14 -51.02
N LEU A 153 -3.94 -6.17 -50.37
CA LEU A 153 -3.13 -4.98 -50.11
C LEU A 153 -1.88 -4.87 -51.01
N ASP A 154 -1.67 -5.80 -51.96
CA ASP A 154 -0.45 -5.92 -52.81
C ASP A 154 0.86 -5.74 -52.00
N VAL A 155 0.87 -6.21 -50.75
CA VAL A 155 2.07 -6.18 -49.90
C VAL A 155 3.09 -7.17 -50.46
N SER A 156 4.36 -6.76 -50.48
CA SER A 156 5.45 -7.56 -51.05
C SER A 156 5.60 -8.89 -50.31
N ARG A 157 5.52 -8.84 -48.97
CA ARG A 157 5.72 -10.03 -48.15
C ARG A 157 5.20 -9.84 -46.72
N VAL A 158 4.40 -10.80 -46.25
CA VAL A 158 4.11 -10.99 -44.82
C VAL A 158 4.91 -12.18 -44.32
N THR A 159 5.69 -11.98 -43.26
CA THR A 159 6.52 -13.03 -42.66
C THR A 159 6.09 -13.26 -41.22
N VAL A 160 5.81 -14.52 -40.88
CA VAL A 160 5.62 -14.95 -39.50
C VAL A 160 7.00 -15.17 -38.90
N THR A 161 7.37 -14.32 -37.96
CA THR A 161 8.69 -14.33 -37.31
C THR A 161 8.72 -15.35 -36.17
N SER A 162 7.64 -15.45 -35.42
CA SER A 162 7.48 -16.42 -34.34
C SER A 162 6.07 -16.98 -34.35
N GLN A 163 5.95 -18.32 -34.37
CA GLN A 163 4.68 -19.02 -34.23
C GLN A 163 4.21 -19.03 -32.78
N ALA A 164 2.90 -19.03 -32.56
CA ALA A 164 2.32 -19.18 -31.24
C ALA A 164 2.58 -20.58 -30.68
N GLN A 165 3.09 -20.63 -29.45
CA GLN A 165 3.24 -21.84 -28.66
C GLN A 165 2.16 -21.92 -27.58
N SER A 166 1.74 -23.14 -27.26
CA SER A 166 0.82 -23.39 -26.14
C SER A 166 1.54 -23.06 -24.83
N ASN A 167 1.11 -21.99 -24.17
CA ASN A 167 1.64 -21.59 -22.87
C ASN A 167 0.65 -21.98 -21.77
N ALA A 168 1.03 -22.96 -20.95
CA ALA A 168 0.21 -23.44 -19.83
C ALA A 168 0.18 -22.46 -18.63
N MET A 169 0.85 -21.31 -18.71
CA MET A 169 0.75 -20.27 -17.68
C MET A 169 -0.45 -19.36 -17.95
N PRO A 170 -1.44 -19.28 -17.03
CA PRO A 170 -2.59 -18.41 -17.20
C PRO A 170 -2.17 -16.94 -17.06
N VAL A 171 -2.67 -16.10 -17.96
CA VAL A 171 -2.45 -14.63 -17.94
C VAL A 171 -3.51 -13.89 -17.12
N SER A 172 -4.63 -14.54 -16.82
CA SER A 172 -5.71 -14.01 -15.98
C SER A 172 -6.29 -15.15 -15.14
N PRO A 173 -6.76 -14.90 -13.90
CA PRO A 173 -6.77 -13.60 -13.19
C PRO A 173 -5.40 -13.20 -12.61
N ASN A 174 -5.13 -11.90 -12.57
CA ASN A 174 -3.95 -11.37 -11.90
C ASN A 174 -4.14 -11.43 -10.38
N LYS A 175 -3.74 -12.55 -9.78
CA LYS A 175 -3.91 -12.85 -8.35
C LYS A 175 -3.37 -11.72 -7.46
N LYS A 176 -2.22 -11.13 -7.82
CA LYS A 176 -1.61 -10.04 -7.05
C LYS A 176 -2.49 -8.79 -7.06
N LEU A 177 -2.97 -8.40 -8.23
CA LEU A 177 -3.85 -7.24 -8.37
C LEU A 177 -5.17 -7.44 -7.61
N ASN A 178 -5.80 -8.60 -7.77
CA ASN A 178 -7.05 -8.91 -7.08
C ASN A 178 -6.89 -8.94 -5.56
N MET A 179 -5.77 -9.46 -5.04
CA MET A 179 -5.47 -9.40 -3.61
C MET A 179 -5.29 -7.97 -3.12
N VAL A 180 -4.61 -7.10 -3.88
CA VAL A 180 -4.46 -5.68 -3.53
C VAL A 180 -5.82 -4.99 -3.49
N ILE A 181 -6.67 -5.21 -4.50
CA ILE A 181 -8.03 -4.65 -4.54
C ILE A 181 -8.86 -5.14 -3.35
N GLY A 182 -8.84 -6.45 -3.07
CA GLY A 182 -9.55 -7.05 -1.94
C GLY A 182 -9.07 -6.55 -0.59
N GLY A 183 -7.76 -6.39 -0.41
CA GLY A 183 -7.16 -5.85 0.80
C GLY A 183 -7.51 -4.38 1.02
N LEU A 184 -7.42 -3.54 -0.02
CA LEU A 184 -7.82 -2.14 0.04
C LEU A 184 -9.31 -2.00 0.37
N PHE A 185 -10.15 -2.83 -0.25
CA PHE A 185 -11.58 -2.85 0.03
C PHE A 185 -11.88 -3.26 1.48
N GLY A 186 -11.25 -4.32 1.99
CA GLY A 186 -11.40 -4.77 3.38
C GLY A 186 -10.88 -3.75 4.42
N LEU A 187 -9.82 -3.01 4.08
CA LEU A 187 -9.28 -1.93 4.91
C LEU A 187 -10.22 -0.72 4.93
N ALA A 188 -10.70 -0.29 3.76
CA ALA A 188 -11.67 0.80 3.65
C ALA A 188 -12.96 0.50 4.42
N LEU A 189 -13.47 -0.74 4.30
CA LEU A 189 -14.60 -1.20 5.09
C LEU A 189 -14.30 -1.22 6.59
N GLY A 190 -13.12 -1.69 7.00
CA GLY A 190 -12.70 -1.69 8.40
C GLY A 190 -12.71 -0.30 9.02
N ILE A 191 -12.13 0.66 8.31
CA ILE A 191 -12.12 2.07 8.72
C ILE A 191 -13.55 2.60 8.81
N GLY A 192 -14.38 2.36 7.78
CA GLY A 192 -15.78 2.76 7.78
C GLY A 192 -16.57 2.19 8.96
N ILE A 193 -16.37 0.92 9.31
CA ILE A 193 -17.00 0.27 10.46
C ILE A 193 -16.51 0.88 11.78
N VAL A 194 -15.22 1.21 11.91
CA VAL A 194 -14.69 1.88 13.11
C VAL A 194 -15.35 3.23 13.32
N PHE A 195 -15.46 4.05 12.27
CA PHE A 195 -16.14 5.34 12.34
C PHE A 195 -17.62 5.19 12.64
N LEU A 196 -18.29 4.22 12.00
CA LEU A 196 -19.70 3.94 12.26
C LEU A 196 -19.92 3.56 13.73
N LEU A 197 -19.09 2.66 14.27
CA LEU A 197 -19.17 2.27 15.68
C LEU A 197 -18.88 3.44 16.64
N GLU A 198 -18.04 4.39 16.26
CA GLU A 198 -17.79 5.59 17.07
C GLU A 198 -18.98 6.56 17.05
N ILE A 199 -19.59 6.79 15.88
CA ILE A 199 -20.79 7.64 15.78
C ILE A 199 -21.98 7.03 16.53
N LEU A 200 -22.09 5.70 16.57
CA LEU A 200 -23.12 5.00 17.33
C LEU A 200 -22.79 4.87 18.83
N ASP A 201 -21.55 5.14 19.26
CA ASP A 201 -21.17 5.12 20.66
C ASP A 201 -21.69 6.38 21.36
N LYS A 202 -22.86 6.27 22.01
CA LYS A 202 -23.49 7.35 22.80
C LYS A 202 -22.95 7.45 24.22
N THR A 203 -21.76 6.93 24.52
CA THR A 203 -21.23 6.97 25.88
C THR A 203 -20.68 8.36 26.22
N VAL A 204 -21.38 9.09 27.08
CA VAL A 204 -20.90 10.35 27.66
C VAL A 204 -19.81 10.04 28.68
N LYS A 205 -18.56 10.47 28.42
CA LYS A 205 -17.42 10.29 29.33
C LYS A 205 -16.80 11.61 29.82
N ASP A 206 -17.34 12.74 29.38
CA ASP A 206 -16.79 14.05 29.75
C ASP A 206 -17.60 14.65 30.90
N GLU A 207 -16.94 14.90 32.03
CA GLU A 207 -17.51 15.53 33.23
C GLU A 207 -18.04 16.93 32.94
N ARG A 208 -17.44 17.62 31.96
CA ARG A 208 -17.85 18.96 31.51
C ARG A 208 -19.17 18.91 30.76
N PHE A 209 -19.42 17.84 29.99
CA PHE A 209 -20.72 17.63 29.33
C PHE A 209 -21.87 17.52 30.34
N ILE A 210 -21.64 16.88 31.49
CA ILE A 210 -22.63 16.74 32.57
C ILE A 210 -22.91 18.08 33.26
N THR A 211 -21.88 18.91 33.45
CA THR A 211 -22.03 20.18 34.17
C THR A 211 -22.56 21.31 33.28
N GLU A 212 -22.13 21.39 32.02
CA GLU A 212 -22.46 22.51 31.13
C GLU A 212 -23.71 22.26 30.27
N THR A 213 -23.96 21.02 29.82
CA THR A 213 -25.13 20.71 28.97
C THR A 213 -26.32 20.24 29.79
N LEU A 214 -26.08 19.41 30.82
CA LEU A 214 -27.12 18.88 31.69
C LEU A 214 -27.35 19.75 32.94
N ALA A 215 -26.49 20.73 33.21
CA ALA A 215 -26.57 21.65 34.35
C ALA A 215 -26.68 20.95 35.72
N LEU A 216 -26.14 19.73 35.84
CA LEU A 216 -26.21 18.96 37.07
C LEU A 216 -24.96 19.21 37.93
N PRO A 217 -25.12 19.46 39.25
CA PRO A 217 -23.99 19.59 40.15
C PRO A 217 -23.29 18.25 40.35
N ILE A 218 -21.97 18.20 40.14
CA ILE A 218 -21.15 17.02 40.42
C ILE A 218 -21.02 16.87 41.94
N LEU A 219 -21.62 15.81 42.50
CA LEU A 219 -21.63 15.56 43.95
C LEU A 219 -20.39 14.80 44.45
N GLY A 220 -19.61 14.23 43.54
CA GLY A 220 -18.37 13.51 43.87
C GLY A 220 -17.98 12.55 42.75
N THR A 221 -16.70 12.17 42.72
CA THR A 221 -16.17 11.17 41.79
C THR A 221 -15.92 9.86 42.53
N VAL A 222 -16.38 8.75 41.97
CA VAL A 222 -16.12 7.41 42.50
C VAL A 222 -15.06 6.78 41.60
N ASN A 223 -13.87 6.59 42.15
CA ASN A 223 -12.78 5.92 41.42
C ASN A 223 -13.07 4.42 41.38
N GLU A 224 -13.30 3.86 40.19
CA GLU A 224 -13.45 2.43 40.00
C GLU A 224 -12.07 1.76 40.09
N MET A 225 -11.79 1.09 41.21
CA MET A 225 -10.53 0.38 41.43
C MET A 225 -10.60 -0.99 40.74
N ASN A 226 -9.70 -1.23 39.77
CA ASN A 226 -9.62 -2.51 39.07
C ASN A 226 -9.18 -3.64 40.03
N SER A 227 -9.73 -4.84 39.89
CA SER A 227 -9.35 -6.06 40.64
C SER A 227 -7.83 -6.31 40.76
N LYS A 228 -7.04 -5.90 39.77
CA LYS A 228 -5.57 -5.99 39.80
C LYS A 228 -4.88 -4.98 40.73
N GLU A 229 -5.54 -3.88 41.08
CA GLU A 229 -5.06 -2.90 42.07
C GLU A 229 -5.51 -3.25 43.49
N LEU A 230 -6.68 -3.89 43.63
CA LEU A 230 -7.15 -4.44 44.91
C LEU A 230 -6.20 -5.50 45.47
N ASP A 231 -5.60 -6.32 44.60
CA ASP A 231 -4.63 -7.35 45.00
C ASP A 231 -3.26 -6.75 45.37
N LYS A 232 -2.90 -5.58 44.80
CA LYS A 232 -1.72 -4.79 45.19
C LYS A 232 -1.96 -3.95 46.45
N GLY A 233 -3.21 -3.64 46.76
CA GLY A 233 -3.63 -2.81 47.89
C GLY A 233 -3.55 -3.48 49.27
N ARG A 234 -3.16 -4.76 49.35
CA ARG A 234 -2.86 -5.42 50.64
C ARG A 234 -1.49 -5.06 51.21
N ALA A 235 -0.63 -4.39 50.44
CA ALA A 235 0.53 -3.71 50.98
C ALA A 235 0.14 -2.27 51.28
N VAL A 236 -0.29 -2.01 52.52
CA VAL A 236 -0.15 -0.67 53.09
C VAL A 236 1.35 -0.36 53.06
N GLN A 237 1.81 0.29 51.98
CA GLN A 237 3.07 1.00 52.05
C GLN A 237 2.83 2.17 53.00
N VAL A 238 3.12 1.93 54.28
CA VAL A 238 3.49 3.00 55.19
C VAL A 238 4.74 3.61 54.57
N THR A 239 4.55 4.58 53.68
CA THR A 239 5.63 5.46 53.27
C THR A 239 6.11 6.13 54.54
N ASN A 240 7.21 5.61 55.09
CA ASN A 240 7.97 6.24 56.15
C ASN A 240 8.55 7.55 55.58
N ARG A 241 7.69 8.59 55.53
CA ARG A 241 8.05 10.00 55.37
C ARG A 241 8.96 10.51 56.51
N THR A 242 9.29 9.65 57.47
CA THR A 242 10.18 9.89 58.59
C THR A 242 11.66 9.72 58.25
N THR A 243 12.02 9.06 57.15
CA THR A 243 13.44 8.80 56.80
C THR A 243 14.04 9.93 55.96
N GLU A 244 13.30 10.47 55.00
CA GLU A 244 13.77 11.57 54.15
C GLU A 244 13.95 12.87 54.95
N ASN A 245 13.05 13.13 55.90
CA ASN A 245 13.13 14.30 56.78
C ASN A 245 14.27 14.21 57.83
N LYS A 246 14.72 12.99 58.17
CA LYS A 246 15.86 12.79 59.09
C LYS A 246 17.20 13.00 58.38
N GLU A 247 17.34 12.55 57.15
CA GLU A 247 18.57 12.80 56.37
C GLU A 247 18.71 14.28 56.01
N ILE A 248 17.63 14.94 55.56
CA ILE A 248 17.66 16.37 55.26
C ILE A 248 18.00 17.18 56.53
N LYS A 249 17.38 16.90 57.69
CA LYS A 249 17.73 17.58 58.95
C LYS A 249 19.15 17.26 59.45
N ARG A 250 19.67 16.05 59.20
CA ARG A 250 21.04 15.68 59.59
C ARG A 250 22.10 16.37 58.73
N VAL A 251 21.84 16.49 57.42
CA VAL A 251 22.69 17.24 56.49
C VAL A 251 22.67 18.73 56.84
N GLU A 252 21.51 19.29 57.15
CA GLU A 252 21.38 20.70 57.54
C GLU A 252 22.03 21.00 58.90
N TYR A 253 21.84 20.13 59.91
CA TYR A 253 22.52 20.24 61.21
C TYR A 253 24.05 20.14 61.09
N ASN A 254 24.55 19.20 60.28
CA ASN A 254 25.99 19.06 60.07
C ASN A 254 26.59 20.26 59.32
N LYS A 255 25.83 20.89 58.41
CA LYS A 255 26.25 22.09 57.67
C LYS A 255 26.32 23.32 58.58
N ILE A 256 25.37 23.46 59.52
CA ILE A 256 25.40 24.51 60.55
C ILE A 256 26.58 24.28 61.50
N LYS A 257 26.76 23.05 62.00
CA LYS A 257 27.86 22.69 62.92
C LYS A 257 29.26 22.76 62.29
N SER A 258 29.38 22.64 60.97
CA SER A 258 30.64 22.92 60.27
C SER A 258 30.92 24.41 60.14
N LYS A 259 29.88 25.24 60.00
CA LYS A 259 30.02 26.68 59.88
C LYS A 259 30.39 27.31 61.23
N GLU A 260 29.73 26.90 62.32
CA GLU A 260 30.09 27.33 63.68
C GLU A 260 31.54 26.96 64.05
N ARG A 261 32.02 25.78 63.65
CA ARG A 261 33.43 25.37 63.88
C ARG A 261 34.44 26.16 63.05
N LEU A 262 34.05 26.68 61.88
CA LEU A 262 34.90 27.55 61.08
C LEU A 262 34.96 28.94 61.69
N ASP A 263 33.82 29.49 62.11
CA ASP A 263 33.73 30.80 62.77
C ASP A 263 34.46 30.80 64.15
N GLU A 264 34.43 29.68 64.88
CA GLU A 264 35.15 29.50 66.15
C GLU A 264 36.66 29.36 65.94
N LYS A 265 37.10 28.69 64.87
CA LYS A 265 38.51 28.66 64.47
C LYS A 265 39.01 30.04 64.06
N GLU A 266 38.20 30.78 63.31
CA GLU A 266 38.53 32.13 62.85
C GLU A 266 38.67 33.07 64.06
N LYS A 267 37.76 33.01 65.03
CA LYS A 267 37.89 33.75 66.31
C LYS A 267 39.12 33.36 67.12
N HIS A 268 39.48 32.07 67.14
CA HIS A 268 40.68 31.61 67.85
C HIS A 268 41.98 32.07 67.15
N ASP A 269 42.01 32.07 65.82
CA ASP A 269 43.14 32.56 65.04
C ASP A 269 43.29 34.08 65.20
N TYR A 270 42.20 34.85 65.23
CA TYR A 270 42.23 36.29 65.55
C TYR A 270 42.69 36.56 66.98
N ALA A 271 42.31 35.74 67.96
CA ALA A 271 42.77 35.87 69.35
C ALA A 271 44.28 35.55 69.49
N CYS A 272 44.77 34.53 68.79
CA CYS A 272 46.21 34.22 68.72
C CYS A 272 47.01 35.32 68.03
N PHE A 273 46.47 35.94 66.98
CA PHE A 273 47.11 37.04 66.27
C PHE A 273 47.15 38.34 67.11
N ALA A 274 46.11 38.58 67.92
CA ALA A 274 46.08 39.69 68.87
C ALA A 274 47.09 39.52 70.02
N ASP A 275 47.30 38.30 70.51
CA ASP A 275 48.31 38.00 71.56
C ASP A 275 49.76 38.07 71.02
N GLN A 276 50.01 37.66 69.77
CA GLN A 276 51.34 37.86 69.16
C GLN A 276 51.69 39.34 68.95
N ARG A 277 50.71 40.19 68.67
CA ARG A 277 50.91 41.64 68.52
C ARG A 277 51.10 42.37 69.86
N SER A 278 50.57 41.84 70.96
CA SER A 278 50.83 42.37 72.30
C SER A 278 52.24 42.00 72.80
N ARG A 279 52.76 40.83 72.40
CA ARG A 279 54.12 40.38 72.74
C ARG A 279 55.22 40.96 71.85
N SER A 280 54.92 41.43 70.63
CA SER A 280 55.92 42.10 69.78
C SER A 280 56.18 43.57 70.15
N ASN A 281 55.29 44.20 70.92
CA ASN A 281 55.47 45.58 71.41
C ASN A 281 56.11 45.64 72.82
N GLY A 282 56.68 44.54 73.31
CA GLY A 282 57.35 44.43 74.61
C GLY A 282 58.82 44.02 74.55
N CYS A 283 59.43 44.04 73.37
CA CYS A 283 60.86 43.79 73.16
C CYS A 283 61.40 44.76 72.10
N ASP A 284 61.42 46.04 72.43
CA ASP A 284 62.43 46.99 72.00
C ASP A 284 62.60 48.02 73.11
N SER A 285 63.84 48.45 73.28
CA SER A 285 64.31 49.37 74.33
C SER A 285 63.78 50.79 74.15
#